data_AF-A0A1Y1Z4C2-F1
#
_entry.id   AF-A0A1Y1Z4C2-F1
#
_cell.length_a   1.000
_cell.length_b   1.000
_cell.length_c   1.000
_cell.angle_alpha   90.00
_cell.angle_beta   90.00
_cell.angle_gamma   90.00
#
_symmetry.space_group_name_H-M   'P 1'
#
loop_
_entity.id
_entity.type
_entity.pdbx_description
1 polymer ?
#
loop_
_entity_poly.entity_id
_entity_poly.type
_entity_poly.pdbx_seq_one_letter_code
_entity_poly.pdbx_strand_id
1 'polypeptide(L)'
;MARGPRKHLKRLNAPKHWMLDKLTGTYAPRPSAGPHKLRECLPLVIFLRNRLKYALTKKEVQSILMQRLVKVDGKVRTDTTYPSGFMDVISIEQTGEHFRLVYDTKGRFTVHRISAEEANYKLCKVKKVQIGAKGIPFVITHDGRTLRYPDPLVKANDTVKLDLETGKMTEFIKFDVGNVAMITGGRNMGRVGVITHREKHHGGFDIVHVKDVLDRQFATRLSNVFVIGESNKPWISLPKNKGVKLTITEERDRRRERQLAGSA
;
A
#
# COMPACT_ATOMS: atom_id res chain seq x y z
N MET A 1 -12.96 20.38 -21.73
CA MET A 1 -12.05 20.97 -22.73
C MET A 1 -10.61 20.59 -22.40
N ALA A 2 -9.78 20.28 -23.39
CA ALA A 2 -8.36 19.97 -23.22
C ALA A 2 -7.54 21.28 -23.22
N ARG A 3 -7.54 22.00 -22.09
CA ARG A 3 -6.82 23.28 -21.94
C ARG A 3 -5.87 23.28 -20.73
N GLY A 4 -5.57 22.12 -20.16
CA GLY A 4 -4.72 21.98 -18.97
C GLY A 4 -5.06 20.76 -18.10
N PRO A 5 -4.44 20.64 -16.92
CA PRO A 5 -4.68 19.53 -16.01
C PRO A 5 -6.14 19.52 -15.55
N ARG A 6 -6.78 18.36 -15.70
CA ARG A 6 -8.17 18.17 -15.26
C ARG A 6 -8.22 18.18 -13.73
N LYS A 7 -9.08 19.04 -13.16
CA LYS A 7 -9.28 19.16 -11.69
C LYS A 7 -10.37 18.24 -11.13
N HIS A 8 -11.20 17.65 -11.99
CA HIS A 8 -12.33 16.82 -11.58
C HIS A 8 -12.12 15.34 -11.91
N LEU A 9 -12.70 14.46 -11.11
CA LEU A 9 -12.79 13.02 -11.36
C LEU A 9 -14.26 12.60 -11.30
N LYS A 10 -14.80 12.10 -12.43
CA LYS A 10 -16.15 11.54 -12.46
C LYS A 10 -16.18 10.24 -11.66
N ARG A 11 -17.26 10.00 -10.93
CA ARG A 11 -17.37 8.84 -10.02
C ARG A 11 -17.28 7.50 -10.76
N LEU A 12 -17.90 7.41 -11.92
CA LEU A 12 -17.83 6.22 -12.79
C LEU A 12 -16.39 5.90 -13.24
N ASN A 13 -15.53 6.91 -13.34
CA ASN A 13 -14.13 6.77 -13.74
C ASN A 13 -13.18 6.64 -12.55
N ALA A 14 -13.70 6.60 -11.32
CA ALA A 14 -12.89 6.42 -10.13
C ALA A 14 -12.29 4.99 -10.09
N PRO A 15 -11.14 4.81 -9.42
CA PRO A 15 -10.57 3.49 -9.23
C PRO A 15 -11.56 2.54 -8.54
N LYS A 16 -11.76 1.35 -9.14
CA LYS A 16 -12.75 0.36 -8.67
C LYS A 16 -12.47 -0.12 -7.24
N HIS A 17 -11.21 -0.16 -6.82
CA HIS A 17 -10.82 -0.62 -5.48
C HIS A 17 -11.23 0.33 -4.35
N TRP A 18 -11.68 1.55 -4.66
CA TRP A 18 -12.27 2.47 -3.67
C TRP A 18 -13.66 2.02 -3.21
N MET A 19 -14.35 1.19 -3.99
CA MET A 19 -15.71 0.73 -3.69
C MET A 19 -16.69 1.90 -3.47
N LEU A 20 -16.62 2.91 -4.34
CA LEU A 20 -17.62 3.97 -4.38
C LEU A 20 -18.88 3.45 -5.07
N ASP A 21 -20.04 3.78 -4.51
CA ASP A 21 -21.33 3.48 -5.12
C ASP A 21 -21.56 4.35 -6.37
N LYS A 22 -22.53 3.97 -7.19
CA LYS A 22 -22.80 4.66 -8.46
C LYS A 22 -23.72 5.88 -8.31
N LEU A 23 -24.57 5.92 -7.29
CA LEU A 23 -25.78 6.76 -7.29
C LEU A 23 -25.70 8.00 -6.39
N THR A 24 -24.94 7.98 -5.30
CA THR A 24 -24.90 9.07 -4.29
C THR A 24 -24.06 10.29 -4.73
N GLY A 25 -23.94 10.54 -6.03
CA GLY A 25 -23.28 11.71 -6.58
C GLY A 25 -22.46 11.48 -7.85
N THR A 26 -22.34 12.53 -8.66
CA THR A 26 -21.70 12.50 -9.98
C THR A 26 -20.17 12.45 -9.94
N TYR A 27 -19.56 12.99 -8.89
CA TYR A 27 -18.11 13.14 -8.76
C TYR A 27 -17.53 12.26 -7.65
N ALA A 28 -16.28 11.87 -7.84
CA ALA A 28 -15.44 11.24 -6.82
C ALA A 28 -14.39 12.25 -6.33
N PRO A 29 -13.88 12.08 -5.09
CA PRO A 29 -12.74 12.85 -4.64
C PRO A 29 -11.55 12.58 -5.57
N ARG A 30 -11.05 13.64 -6.21
CA ARG A 30 -9.83 13.55 -7.01
C ARG A 30 -8.64 13.67 -6.06
N PRO A 31 -7.74 12.67 -5.99
CA PRO A 31 -6.57 12.76 -5.13
C PRO A 31 -5.67 13.91 -5.58
N SER A 32 -5.09 14.61 -4.61
CA SER A 32 -4.06 15.62 -4.84
C SER A 32 -2.81 14.98 -5.45
N ALA A 33 -1.97 15.78 -6.10
CA ALA A 33 -0.63 15.30 -6.48
C ALA A 33 0.20 15.11 -5.19
N GLY A 34 0.74 13.92 -4.99
CA GLY A 34 1.44 13.56 -3.77
C GLY A 34 2.27 12.28 -3.93
N PRO A 35 2.61 11.60 -2.83
CA PRO A 35 3.51 10.43 -2.82
C PRO A 35 3.10 9.31 -3.77
N HIS A 36 1.80 8.99 -3.80
CA HIS A 36 1.26 7.83 -4.49
C HIS A 36 0.43 8.21 -5.72
N LYS A 37 0.41 7.34 -6.73
CA LYS A 37 -0.33 7.58 -7.97
C LYS A 37 -1.84 7.58 -7.72
N LEU A 38 -2.59 8.33 -8.54
CA LEU A 38 -4.07 8.43 -8.45
C LEU A 38 -4.78 7.07 -8.43
N ARG A 39 -4.30 6.09 -9.21
CA ARG A 39 -4.90 4.74 -9.28
C ARG A 39 -4.37 3.76 -8.23
N GLU A 40 -3.34 4.14 -7.48
CA GLU A 40 -2.64 3.30 -6.50
C GLU A 40 -2.67 3.95 -5.10
N CYS A 41 -3.63 4.84 -4.84
CA CYS A 41 -3.82 5.50 -3.56
C CYS A 41 -5.26 5.36 -3.05
N LEU A 42 -5.48 5.82 -1.83
CA LEU A 42 -6.74 5.98 -1.14
C LEU A 42 -6.77 7.40 -0.54
N PRO A 43 -7.64 8.30 -1.02
CA PRO A 43 -7.80 9.62 -0.40
C PRO A 43 -8.27 9.53 1.05
N LEU A 44 -7.78 10.43 1.92
CA LEU A 44 -8.18 10.48 3.34
C LEU A 44 -9.70 10.60 3.55
N VAL A 45 -10.39 11.32 2.67
CA VAL A 45 -11.86 11.38 2.69
C VAL A 45 -12.53 10.02 2.49
N ILE A 46 -11.97 9.15 1.66
CA ILE A 46 -12.51 7.78 1.48
C ILE A 46 -12.15 6.93 2.70
N PHE A 47 -10.94 7.09 3.25
CA PHE A 47 -10.49 6.37 4.43
C PHE A 47 -11.41 6.66 5.64
N LEU A 48 -11.58 7.93 6.02
CA LEU A 48 -12.36 8.32 7.19
C LEU A 48 -13.87 8.05 7.02
N ARG A 49 -14.44 8.39 5.86
CA ARG A 49 -15.89 8.30 5.63
C ARG A 49 -16.36 6.91 5.18
N ASN A 50 -15.67 6.29 4.22
CA ASN A 50 -16.16 5.06 3.59
C ASN A 50 -15.61 3.79 4.26
N ARG A 51 -14.40 3.83 4.82
CA ARG A 51 -13.78 2.67 5.49
C ARG A 51 -14.00 2.68 7.00
N LEU A 52 -13.60 3.74 7.70
CA LEU A 52 -13.71 3.82 9.17
C LEU A 52 -15.07 4.25 9.69
N LYS A 53 -15.87 4.95 8.87
CA LYS A 53 -17.21 5.44 9.23
C LYS A 53 -17.23 6.48 10.37
N TYR A 54 -16.12 7.18 10.61
CA TYR A 54 -16.07 8.28 11.58
C TYR A 54 -16.74 9.57 11.10
N ALA A 55 -16.95 9.69 9.78
CA ALA A 55 -17.68 10.79 9.18
C ALA A 55 -18.76 10.24 8.25
N LEU A 56 -19.88 10.96 8.16
CA LEU A 56 -20.97 10.73 7.22
C LEU A 56 -20.80 11.58 5.97
N THR A 57 -20.39 12.84 6.13
CA THR A 57 -20.24 13.81 5.03
C THR A 57 -18.79 14.24 4.80
N LYS A 58 -18.53 14.87 3.64
CA LYS A 58 -17.20 15.45 3.34
C LYS A 58 -16.87 16.61 4.29
N LYS A 59 -17.88 17.37 4.74
CA LYS A 59 -17.70 18.53 5.64
C LYS A 59 -17.21 18.09 7.02
N GLU A 60 -17.71 16.98 7.54
CA GLU A 60 -17.23 16.37 8.77
C GLU A 60 -15.78 15.89 8.65
N VAL A 61 -15.43 15.21 7.55
CA VAL A 61 -14.03 14.83 7.28
C VAL A 61 -13.11 16.06 7.31
N GLN A 62 -13.52 17.15 6.66
CA GLN A 62 -12.75 18.39 6.68
C GLN A 62 -12.60 18.93 8.10
N SER A 63 -13.65 18.87 8.91
CA SER A 63 -13.60 19.31 10.31
C SER A 63 -12.61 18.48 11.14
N ILE A 64 -12.64 17.14 11.00
CA ILE A 64 -11.70 16.22 11.66
C ILE A 64 -10.25 16.52 11.25
N LEU A 65 -9.99 16.70 9.95
CA LEU A 65 -8.64 16.95 9.46
C LEU A 65 -8.11 18.34 9.85
N MET A 66 -8.98 19.36 9.94
CA MET A 66 -8.59 20.71 10.37
C MET A 66 -8.24 20.79 11.85
N GLN A 67 -8.75 19.87 12.68
CA GLN A 67 -8.33 19.71 14.07
C GLN A 67 -6.92 19.11 14.22
N ARG A 68 -6.24 18.77 13.11
CA ARG A 68 -4.86 18.26 13.08
C ARG A 68 -4.64 16.91 13.80
N LEU A 69 -5.71 16.16 14.03
CA LEU A 69 -5.70 14.87 14.75
C LEU A 69 -5.17 13.70 13.94
N VAL A 70 -5.16 13.81 12.60
CA VAL A 70 -4.78 12.72 11.69
C VAL A 70 -3.37 12.95 11.18
N LYS A 71 -2.49 11.98 11.48
CA LYS A 71 -1.11 11.94 11.00
C LYS A 71 -0.96 10.84 9.96
N VAL A 72 -0.29 11.15 8.86
CA VAL A 72 0.13 10.17 7.85
C VAL A 72 1.66 10.17 7.83
N ASP A 73 2.26 9.00 8.05
CA ASP A 73 3.70 8.81 8.21
C ASP A 73 4.31 9.77 9.25
N GLY A 74 3.69 9.89 10.42
CA GLY A 74 4.12 10.79 11.51
C GLY A 74 3.85 12.28 11.27
N LYS A 75 3.40 12.69 10.08
CA LYS A 75 3.14 14.11 9.74
C LYS A 75 1.66 14.41 9.68
N VAL A 76 1.24 15.50 10.31
CA VAL A 76 -0.15 15.98 10.26
C VAL A 76 -0.55 16.30 8.82
N ARG A 77 -1.70 15.77 8.37
CA ARG A 77 -2.25 16.06 7.04
C ARG A 77 -3.66 16.64 7.17
N THR A 78 -3.83 17.86 6.68
CA THR A 78 -5.12 18.57 6.66
C THR A 78 -5.88 18.42 5.34
N ASP A 79 -5.19 18.00 4.26
CA ASP A 79 -5.80 17.83 2.94
C ASP A 79 -6.73 16.61 2.89
N THR A 80 -8.02 16.87 2.69
CA THR A 80 -9.06 15.83 2.54
C THR A 80 -8.79 14.85 1.41
N THR A 81 -8.09 15.29 0.35
CA THR A 81 -7.78 14.50 -0.84
C THR A 81 -6.33 14.03 -0.90
N TYR A 82 -5.62 14.06 0.24
CA TYR A 82 -4.25 13.57 0.32
C TYR A 82 -4.16 12.09 -0.12
N PRO A 83 -3.26 11.74 -1.07
CA PRO A 83 -3.16 10.40 -1.62
C PRO A 83 -2.33 9.49 -0.70
N SER A 84 -2.93 8.97 0.37
CA SER A 84 -2.31 7.88 1.16
C SER A 84 -2.30 6.59 0.35
N GLY A 85 -1.23 5.81 0.39
CA GLY A 85 -1.06 4.63 -0.48
C GLY A 85 -0.47 3.43 0.24
N PHE A 86 0.12 2.53 -0.54
CA PHE A 86 0.65 1.27 -0.02
C PHE A 86 1.75 1.53 1.02
N MET A 87 1.72 0.79 2.13
CA MET A 87 2.64 0.87 3.28
C MET A 87 2.64 2.17 4.09
N ASP A 88 1.80 3.14 3.76
CA ASP A 88 1.65 4.33 4.60
C ASP A 88 1.02 3.97 5.95
N VAL A 89 1.49 4.63 7.00
CA VAL A 89 0.95 4.52 8.36
C VAL A 89 0.06 5.73 8.64
N ILE A 90 -1.20 5.49 8.96
CA ILE A 90 -2.18 6.51 9.35
C ILE A 90 -2.45 6.36 10.84
N SER A 91 -2.18 7.40 11.62
CA SER A 91 -2.38 7.43 13.06
C SER A 91 -3.40 8.49 13.44
N ILE A 92 -4.28 8.16 14.38
CA ILE A 92 -5.27 9.08 14.95
C ILE A 92 -5.00 9.19 16.44
N GLU A 93 -4.49 10.35 16.86
CA GLU A 93 -3.94 10.51 18.21
C GLU A 93 -5.02 10.42 19.29
N GLN A 94 -6.18 11.02 19.04
CA GLN A 94 -7.27 11.08 20.01
C GLN A 94 -7.84 9.69 20.34
N THR A 95 -7.85 8.77 19.38
CA THR A 95 -8.33 7.39 19.59
C THR A 95 -7.21 6.42 19.92
N GLY A 96 -5.94 6.84 19.80
CA GLY A 96 -4.77 5.96 19.96
C GLY A 96 -4.70 4.83 18.92
N GLU A 97 -5.42 4.96 17.79
CA GLU A 97 -5.48 3.92 16.77
C GLU A 97 -4.49 4.19 15.63
N HIS A 98 -3.72 3.15 15.29
CA HIS A 98 -2.77 3.15 14.20
C HIS A 98 -3.18 2.17 13.11
N PHE A 99 -3.04 2.59 11.86
CA PHE A 99 -3.43 1.81 10.71
C PHE A 99 -2.31 1.77 9.68
N ARG A 100 -2.09 0.61 9.06
CA ARG A 100 -1.27 0.49 7.85
C ARG A 100 -2.13 0.18 6.64
N LEU A 101 -1.89 0.88 5.55
CA LEU A 101 -2.55 0.62 4.28
C LEU A 101 -1.85 -0.53 3.54
N VAL A 102 -2.52 -1.67 3.51
CA VAL A 102 -2.05 -2.89 2.83
C VAL A 102 -3.11 -3.35 1.84
N TYR A 103 -2.74 -4.17 0.86
CA TYR A 103 -3.70 -4.79 -0.04
C TYR A 103 -4.29 -6.08 0.56
N ASP A 104 -5.60 -6.24 0.41
CA ASP A 104 -6.30 -7.51 0.55
C ASP A 104 -6.13 -8.37 -0.73
N THR A 105 -6.33 -9.69 -0.65
CA THR A 105 -6.16 -10.65 -1.75
C THR A 105 -7.13 -10.42 -2.93
N LYS A 106 -8.16 -9.60 -2.69
CA LYS A 106 -9.10 -9.08 -3.69
C LYS A 106 -8.61 -7.81 -4.39
N GLY A 107 -7.41 -7.33 -4.09
CA GLY A 107 -6.82 -6.15 -4.71
C GLY A 107 -7.41 -4.82 -4.21
N ARG A 108 -7.81 -4.75 -2.94
CA ARG A 108 -8.42 -3.56 -2.33
C ARG A 108 -7.55 -3.09 -1.18
N PHE A 109 -7.52 -1.79 -0.92
CA PHE A 109 -6.91 -1.30 0.32
C PHE A 109 -7.73 -1.78 1.51
N THR A 110 -7.08 -2.52 2.39
CA THR A 110 -7.61 -2.89 3.71
C THR A 110 -7.02 -1.96 4.76
N VAL A 111 -7.85 -1.64 5.75
CA VAL A 111 -7.45 -0.83 6.90
C VAL A 111 -6.97 -1.81 7.96
N HIS A 112 -5.66 -2.07 7.99
CA HIS A 112 -5.07 -2.98 8.94
C HIS A 112 -4.69 -2.21 10.21
N ARG A 113 -5.32 -2.54 11.35
CA ARG A 113 -4.92 -2.01 12.66
C ARG A 113 -3.57 -2.60 13.07
N ILE A 114 -2.65 -1.77 13.53
CA ILE A 114 -1.28 -2.15 13.94
C ILE A 114 -1.00 -1.66 15.37
N SER A 115 0.06 -2.18 16.00
CA SER A 115 0.53 -1.68 17.30
C SER A 115 1.25 -0.33 17.14
N ALA A 116 1.43 0.39 18.26
CA ALA A 116 2.18 1.64 18.29
C ALA A 116 3.66 1.43 17.89
N GLU A 117 4.28 0.31 18.28
CA GLU A 117 5.65 -0.04 17.89
C GLU A 117 5.79 -0.18 16.37
N GLU A 118 4.83 -0.86 15.73
CA GLU A 118 4.84 -1.03 14.28
C GLU A 118 4.50 0.27 13.55
N ALA A 119 3.82 1.20 14.21
CA ALA A 119 3.49 2.51 13.66
C ALA A 119 4.69 3.45 13.54
N ASN A 120 5.79 3.18 14.24
CA ASN A 120 7.00 4.00 14.21
C ASN A 120 7.84 3.78 12.94
N TYR A 121 7.62 2.69 12.22
CA TYR A 121 8.35 2.40 10.99
C TYR A 121 7.43 2.09 9.81
N LYS A 122 8.00 2.16 8.61
CA LYS A 122 7.35 1.66 7.39
C LYS A 122 8.36 1.05 6.43
N LEU A 123 7.86 0.24 5.52
CA LEU A 123 8.68 -0.32 4.44
C LEU A 123 8.54 0.51 3.18
N CYS A 124 9.67 0.77 2.53
CA CYS A 124 9.79 1.55 1.32
C CYS A 124 10.62 0.79 0.28
N LYS A 125 9.96 0.31 -0.80
CA LYS A 125 10.68 -0.21 -1.97
C LYS A 125 11.51 0.87 -2.65
N VAL A 126 12.78 0.56 -2.93
CA VAL A 126 13.71 1.39 -3.70
C VAL A 126 13.37 1.29 -5.18
N LYS A 127 13.08 2.43 -5.79
CA LYS A 127 12.77 2.54 -7.21
C LYS A 127 14.02 2.78 -8.06
N LYS A 128 14.90 3.66 -7.59
CA LYS A 128 16.14 4.03 -8.28
C LYS A 128 17.22 4.39 -7.27
N VAL A 129 18.47 4.10 -7.62
CA VAL A 129 19.68 4.56 -6.92
C VAL A 129 20.40 5.50 -7.87
N GLN A 130 20.78 6.69 -7.40
CA GLN A 130 21.42 7.72 -8.21
C GLN A 130 22.47 8.47 -7.41
N ILE A 131 23.39 9.13 -8.12
CA ILE A 131 24.40 10.01 -7.54
C ILE A 131 23.97 11.45 -7.84
N GLY A 132 23.88 12.27 -6.80
CA GLY A 132 23.50 13.68 -6.88
C GLY A 132 24.69 14.60 -7.04
N ALA A 133 24.41 15.91 -6.96
CA ALA A 133 25.45 16.92 -6.92
C ALA A 133 26.46 16.63 -5.79
N LYS A 134 27.74 16.96 -6.03
CA LYS A 134 28.86 16.68 -5.12
C LYS A 134 29.12 15.19 -4.87
N GLY A 135 28.71 14.31 -5.78
CA GLY A 135 28.99 12.87 -5.67
C GLY A 135 28.19 12.15 -4.58
N ILE A 136 27.09 12.74 -4.10
CA ILE A 136 26.34 12.21 -2.96
C ILE A 136 25.34 11.14 -3.42
N PRO A 137 25.47 9.87 -2.98
CA PRO A 137 24.51 8.83 -3.35
C PRO A 137 23.17 9.05 -2.66
N PHE A 138 22.08 8.80 -3.38
CA PHE A 138 20.73 8.81 -2.84
C PHE A 138 19.84 7.74 -3.49
N VAL A 139 18.87 7.25 -2.73
CA VAL A 139 17.82 6.37 -3.24
C VAL A 139 16.48 7.08 -3.30
N ILE A 140 15.72 6.79 -4.35
CA ILE A 140 14.33 7.23 -4.50
C ILE A 140 13.42 6.04 -4.18
N THR A 141 12.48 6.22 -3.26
CA THR A 141 11.52 5.19 -2.87
C THR A 141 10.22 5.26 -3.69
N HIS A 142 9.38 4.24 -3.58
CA HIS A 142 8.10 4.15 -4.27
C HIS A 142 7.09 5.24 -3.88
N ASP A 143 7.16 5.74 -2.64
CA ASP A 143 6.36 6.86 -2.11
C ASP A 143 7.02 8.24 -2.37
N GLY A 144 8.04 8.29 -3.23
CA GLY A 144 8.64 9.54 -3.69
C GLY A 144 9.57 10.22 -2.68
N ARG A 145 9.99 9.53 -1.61
CA ARG A 145 11.03 10.03 -0.70
C ARG A 145 12.41 9.86 -1.33
N THR A 146 13.31 10.75 -0.93
CA THR A 146 14.73 10.68 -1.29
C THR A 146 15.53 10.47 -0.02
N LEU A 147 16.21 9.34 0.09
CA LEU A 147 17.09 9.03 1.23
C LEU A 147 18.54 9.22 0.78
N ARG A 148 19.24 10.15 1.42
CA ARG A 148 20.65 10.47 1.13
C ARG A 148 21.56 9.57 1.96
N TYR A 149 22.73 9.26 1.41
CA TYR A 149 23.72 8.37 2.04
C TYR A 149 23.12 7.01 2.45
N PRO A 150 22.48 6.28 1.50
CA PRO A 150 22.07 4.91 1.75
C PRO A 150 23.29 4.01 1.95
N ASP A 151 23.08 2.83 2.55
CA ASP A 151 24.10 1.78 2.57
C ASP A 151 24.50 1.41 1.13
N PRO A 152 25.81 1.30 0.81
CA PRO A 152 26.29 0.95 -0.54
C PRO A 152 25.74 -0.37 -1.10
N LEU A 153 25.30 -1.29 -0.24
CA LEU A 153 24.74 -2.58 -0.62
C LEU A 153 23.30 -2.50 -1.15
N VAL A 154 22.60 -1.38 -0.94
CA VAL A 154 21.21 -1.18 -1.36
C VAL A 154 21.13 -1.01 -2.87
N LYS A 155 20.32 -1.85 -3.51
CA LYS A 155 20.08 -1.83 -4.96
C LYS A 155 18.63 -1.50 -5.29
N ALA A 156 18.37 -1.29 -6.59
CA ALA A 156 17.01 -1.08 -7.06
C ALA A 156 16.15 -2.35 -6.88
N ASN A 157 14.89 -2.14 -6.48
CA ASN A 157 13.90 -3.16 -6.10
C ASN A 157 14.03 -3.77 -4.71
N ASP A 158 15.10 -3.45 -3.97
CA ASP A 158 15.21 -3.76 -2.56
C ASP A 158 14.19 -2.98 -1.74
N THR A 159 13.91 -3.43 -0.52
CA THR A 159 13.01 -2.75 0.40
C THR A 159 13.77 -2.21 1.59
N VAL A 160 13.59 -0.93 1.90
CA VAL A 160 14.20 -0.26 3.04
C VAL A 160 13.17 -0.10 4.16
N LYS A 161 13.58 -0.37 5.40
CA LYS A 161 12.83 -0.02 6.61
C LYS A 161 13.18 1.41 7.01
N LEU A 162 12.17 2.26 6.98
CA LEU A 162 12.26 3.68 7.28
C LEU A 162 11.70 3.91 8.68
N ASP A 163 12.49 4.55 9.55
CA ASP A 163 11.99 5.14 10.77
C ASP A 163 11.24 6.45 10.43
N LEU A 164 9.99 6.55 10.86
CA LEU A 164 9.11 7.66 10.54
C LEU A 164 9.43 8.93 11.33
N GLU A 165 10.08 8.82 12.50
CA GLU A 165 10.46 9.98 13.31
C GLU A 165 11.70 10.66 12.73
N THR A 166 12.78 9.89 12.56
CA THR A 166 14.05 10.44 12.05
C THR A 166 14.04 10.61 10.53
N GLY A 167 13.19 9.86 9.82
CA GLY A 167 13.19 9.79 8.36
C GLY A 167 14.43 9.11 7.78
N LYS A 168 15.20 8.37 8.61
CA LYS A 168 16.40 7.64 8.21
C LYS A 168 16.09 6.16 7.99
N MET A 169 16.91 5.54 7.15
CA MET A 169 16.92 4.11 6.95
C MET A 169 17.57 3.41 8.15
N THR A 170 16.92 2.36 8.65
CA THR A 170 17.47 1.50 9.72
C THR A 170 18.01 0.20 9.15
N GLU A 171 17.18 -0.53 8.40
CA GLU A 171 17.49 -1.86 7.85
C GLU A 171 17.01 -1.93 6.39
N PHE A 172 17.50 -2.91 5.62
CA PHE A 172 17.00 -3.19 4.28
C PHE A 172 16.97 -4.68 3.97
N ILE A 173 16.10 -5.06 3.05
CA ILE A 173 15.94 -6.42 2.54
C ILE A 173 16.30 -6.42 1.07
N LYS A 174 17.21 -7.33 0.69
CA LYS A 174 17.57 -7.54 -0.71
C LYS A 174 16.45 -8.21 -1.49
N PHE A 175 16.30 -7.83 -2.75
CA PHE A 175 15.46 -8.51 -3.71
C PHE A 175 16.14 -9.79 -4.21
N ASP A 176 16.04 -10.85 -3.42
CA ASP A 176 16.62 -12.16 -3.73
C ASP A 176 15.58 -13.29 -3.63
N VAL A 177 15.92 -14.42 -4.25
CA VAL A 177 15.15 -15.66 -4.18
C VAL A 177 15.11 -16.14 -2.72
N GLY A 178 13.96 -16.62 -2.28
CA GLY A 178 13.74 -17.09 -0.92
C GLY A 178 13.10 -16.05 0.01
N ASN A 179 13.04 -14.76 -0.38
CA ASN A 179 12.41 -13.73 0.45
C ASN A 179 10.88 -13.62 0.25
N VAL A 180 10.17 -13.18 1.29
CA VAL A 180 8.72 -12.95 1.24
C VAL A 180 8.43 -11.66 0.50
N ALA A 181 7.53 -11.72 -0.48
CA ALA A 181 7.03 -10.56 -1.20
C ALA A 181 5.51 -10.50 -1.26
N MET A 182 5.00 -9.27 -1.27
CA MET A 182 3.62 -8.94 -1.56
C MET A 182 3.49 -8.35 -2.96
N ILE A 183 2.43 -8.70 -3.67
CA ILE A 183 2.13 -8.14 -4.98
C ILE A 183 1.30 -6.86 -4.85
N THR A 184 1.77 -5.78 -5.46
CA THR A 184 1.16 -4.45 -5.39
C THR A 184 0.32 -4.08 -6.62
N GLY A 185 0.33 -4.91 -7.67
CA GLY A 185 -0.37 -4.60 -8.92
C GLY A 185 -0.70 -5.79 -9.81
N GLY A 186 -1.58 -5.58 -10.79
CA GLY A 186 -2.05 -6.61 -11.71
C GLY A 186 -3.07 -7.58 -11.10
N ARG A 187 -3.29 -8.73 -11.75
CA ARG A 187 -4.31 -9.73 -11.35
C ARG A 187 -4.04 -10.39 -10.00
N ASN A 188 -2.77 -10.48 -9.62
CA ASN A 188 -2.30 -11.12 -8.39
C ASN A 188 -2.13 -10.15 -7.22
N MET A 189 -2.62 -8.91 -7.32
CA MET A 189 -2.50 -7.88 -6.28
C MET A 189 -3.04 -8.35 -4.92
N GLY A 190 -2.30 -8.05 -3.86
CA GLY A 190 -2.58 -8.43 -2.48
C GLY A 190 -2.22 -9.86 -2.11
N ARG A 191 -1.70 -10.66 -3.05
CA ARG A 191 -1.14 -11.98 -2.74
C ARG A 191 0.24 -11.84 -2.11
N VAL A 192 0.55 -12.72 -1.17
CA VAL A 192 1.84 -12.83 -0.51
C VAL A 192 2.43 -14.20 -0.79
N GLY A 193 3.75 -14.29 -0.94
CA GLY A 193 4.44 -15.55 -1.09
C GLY A 193 5.94 -15.38 -1.15
N VAL A 194 6.66 -16.49 -1.24
CA VAL A 194 8.11 -16.54 -1.35
C VAL A 194 8.51 -16.45 -2.81
N ILE A 195 9.51 -15.61 -3.11
CA ILE A 195 10.09 -15.51 -4.45
C ILE A 195 10.86 -16.80 -4.74
N THR A 196 10.49 -17.53 -5.79
CA THR A 196 11.15 -18.79 -6.17
C THR A 196 12.13 -18.61 -7.32
N HIS A 197 11.74 -17.85 -8.34
CA HIS A 197 12.53 -17.69 -9.54
C HIS A 197 12.31 -16.31 -10.15
N ARG A 198 13.37 -15.75 -10.76
CA ARG A 198 13.33 -14.52 -11.52
C ARG A 198 13.79 -14.80 -12.94
N GLU A 199 12.87 -14.64 -13.88
CA GLU A 199 13.15 -14.72 -15.31
C GLU A 199 13.53 -13.32 -15.82
N LYS A 200 14.74 -13.22 -16.39
CA LYS A 200 15.26 -11.96 -16.94
C LYS A 200 15.01 -11.93 -18.44
N HIS A 201 14.33 -10.89 -18.89
CA HIS A 201 14.10 -10.67 -20.32
C HIS A 201 14.83 -9.41 -20.76
N HIS A 202 15.94 -9.56 -21.47
CA HIS A 202 16.72 -8.44 -21.98
C HIS A 202 15.87 -7.58 -22.94
N GLY A 203 15.74 -6.29 -22.63
CA GLY A 203 14.87 -5.36 -23.38
C GLY A 203 13.37 -5.48 -23.08
N GLY A 204 12.97 -6.44 -22.24
CA GLY A 204 11.58 -6.71 -21.88
C GLY A 204 11.25 -6.44 -20.41
N PHE A 205 10.11 -6.94 -19.97
CA PHE A 205 9.71 -6.91 -18.57
C PHE A 205 10.14 -8.21 -17.88
N ASP A 206 11.01 -8.09 -16.88
CA ASP A 206 11.36 -9.22 -16.01
C ASP A 206 10.12 -9.80 -15.30
N ILE A 207 10.05 -11.13 -15.27
CA ILE A 207 8.98 -11.89 -14.66
C ILE A 207 9.50 -12.56 -13.39
N VAL A 208 8.70 -12.51 -12.33
CA VAL A 208 9.02 -13.09 -11.03
C VAL A 208 7.96 -14.13 -10.70
N HIS A 209 8.42 -15.34 -10.41
CA HIS A 209 7.61 -16.45 -9.94
C HIS A 209 7.59 -16.44 -8.40
N VAL A 210 6.38 -16.57 -7.86
CA VAL A 210 6.12 -16.50 -6.43
C VAL A 210 5.29 -17.72 -6.04
N LYS A 211 5.63 -18.34 -4.91
CA LYS A 211 4.93 -19.47 -4.32
C LYS A 211 4.25 -19.04 -3.03
N ASP A 212 2.94 -19.23 -2.97
CA ASP A 212 2.12 -18.97 -1.77
C ASP A 212 2.35 -20.06 -0.71
N VAL A 213 1.84 -19.85 0.51
CA VAL A 213 1.95 -20.81 1.64
C VAL A 213 1.21 -22.12 1.36
N LEU A 214 0.17 -22.09 0.51
CA LEU A 214 -0.54 -23.28 0.02
C LEU A 214 0.11 -23.90 -1.22
N ASP A 215 1.39 -23.62 -1.47
CA ASP A 215 2.15 -24.09 -2.63
C ASP A 215 1.62 -23.67 -4.01
N ARG A 216 0.64 -22.77 -4.05
CA ARG A 216 0.09 -22.21 -5.28
C ARG A 216 1.10 -21.26 -5.91
N GLN A 217 1.56 -21.59 -7.11
CA GLN A 217 2.49 -20.75 -7.85
C GLN A 217 1.78 -19.73 -8.74
N PHE A 218 2.38 -18.55 -8.89
CA PHE A 218 1.91 -17.52 -9.82
C PHE A 218 3.05 -16.60 -10.22
N ALA A 219 2.90 -15.92 -11.35
CA ALA A 219 3.91 -15.01 -11.88
C ALA A 219 3.40 -13.57 -11.95
N THR A 220 4.32 -12.60 -11.81
CA THR A 220 4.04 -11.17 -11.97
C THR A 220 5.27 -10.44 -12.54
N ARG A 221 5.06 -9.23 -13.06
CA ARG A 221 6.18 -8.35 -13.45
C ARG A 221 6.95 -7.90 -12.22
N LEU A 222 8.27 -7.74 -12.35
CA LEU A 222 9.16 -7.23 -11.30
C LEU A 222 8.68 -5.91 -10.66
N SER A 223 8.06 -5.03 -11.45
CA SER A 223 7.52 -3.75 -10.97
C SER A 223 6.46 -3.91 -9.89
N ASN A 224 5.70 -5.01 -9.93
CA ASN A 224 4.56 -5.27 -9.06
C ASN A 224 4.95 -6.06 -7.81
N VAL A 225 6.20 -6.50 -7.69
CA VAL A 225 6.68 -7.26 -6.53
C VAL A 225 7.23 -6.29 -5.49
N PHE A 226 6.85 -6.47 -4.23
CA PHE A 226 7.35 -5.68 -3.11
C PHE A 226 7.82 -6.63 -2.02
N VAL A 227 9.11 -6.62 -1.69
CA VAL A 227 9.68 -7.50 -0.65
C VAL A 227 9.28 -6.97 0.71
N ILE A 228 8.75 -7.83 1.58
CA ILE A 228 8.21 -7.45 2.88
C ILE A 228 8.89 -8.18 4.05
N GLY A 229 9.76 -9.15 3.78
CA GLY A 229 10.41 -9.94 4.82
C GLY A 229 11.51 -10.82 4.27
N GLU A 230 12.36 -11.30 5.17
CA GLU A 230 13.41 -12.25 4.88
C GLU A 230 12.92 -13.67 5.07
N SER A 231 13.31 -14.56 4.16
CA SER A 231 12.92 -15.98 4.20
C SER A 231 11.39 -16.17 4.29
N ASN A 232 10.88 -16.62 5.44
CA ASN A 232 9.44 -16.80 5.72
C ASN A 232 8.88 -15.79 6.74
N LYS A 233 9.68 -14.85 7.25
CA LYS A 233 9.27 -13.93 8.32
C LYS A 233 9.00 -12.54 7.74
N PRO A 234 7.73 -12.12 7.60
CA PRO A 234 7.41 -10.75 7.22
C PRO A 234 7.84 -9.77 8.33
N TRP A 235 8.39 -8.61 7.94
CA TRP A 235 8.69 -7.50 8.86
C TRP A 235 7.45 -6.69 9.25
N ILE A 236 6.28 -7.08 8.75
CA ILE A 236 5.02 -6.36 8.94
C ILE A 236 3.90 -7.32 9.32
N SER A 237 2.93 -6.82 10.07
CA SER A 237 1.69 -7.54 10.29
C SER A 237 0.93 -7.68 8.97
N LEU A 238 0.45 -8.90 8.69
CA LEU A 238 -0.31 -9.19 7.49
C LEU A 238 -1.81 -9.19 7.78
N PRO A 239 -2.64 -8.71 6.83
CA PRO A 239 -4.08 -8.71 6.99
C PRO A 239 -4.64 -10.14 7.05
N LYS A 240 -5.94 -10.24 7.37
CA LYS A 240 -6.67 -11.51 7.46
C LYS A 240 -6.39 -12.40 6.24
N ASN A 241 -6.13 -13.68 6.49
CA ASN A 241 -5.69 -14.69 5.51
C ASN A 241 -4.24 -14.57 5.02
N LYS A 242 -3.39 -13.70 5.60
CA LYS A 242 -1.94 -13.62 5.35
C LYS A 242 -1.55 -13.51 3.85
N GLY A 243 -2.42 -12.94 3.02
CA GLY A 243 -2.18 -12.82 1.58
C GLY A 243 -2.48 -14.07 0.74
N VAL A 244 -3.05 -15.13 1.33
CA VAL A 244 -3.44 -16.35 0.62
C VAL A 244 -4.75 -16.13 -0.12
N LYS A 245 -4.73 -16.26 -1.45
CA LYS A 245 -5.93 -16.12 -2.29
C LYS A 245 -6.63 -17.47 -2.46
N LEU A 246 -7.83 -17.57 -1.90
CA LEU A 246 -8.71 -18.72 -2.07
C LEU A 246 -9.33 -18.74 -3.48
N THR A 247 -9.72 -19.93 -3.92
CA THR A 247 -10.48 -20.10 -5.16
C THR A 247 -11.92 -19.59 -4.99
N ILE A 248 -12.63 -19.41 -6.10
CA ILE A 248 -14.01 -18.89 -6.07
C ILE A 248 -14.96 -19.84 -5.32
N THR A 249 -14.75 -21.14 -5.48
CA THR A 249 -15.52 -22.19 -4.78
C THR A 249 -15.19 -22.19 -3.28
N GLU A 250 -13.91 -22.17 -2.91
CA GLU A 250 -13.48 -22.07 -1.50
C GLU A 250 -14.05 -20.83 -0.80
N GLU A 251 -14.05 -19.67 -1.46
CA GLU A 251 -14.65 -18.45 -0.89
C GLU A 251 -16.17 -18.58 -0.73
N ARG A 252 -16.85 -19.21 -1.69
CA ARG A 252 -18.30 -19.42 -1.64
C ARG A 252 -18.67 -20.32 -0.47
N ASP A 253 -17.97 -21.43 -0.31
CA ASP A 253 -18.29 -22.43 0.70
C ASP A 253 -17.99 -21.87 2.09
N ARG A 254 -16.85 -21.21 2.29
CA ARG A 254 -16.53 -20.47 3.53
C ARG A 254 -17.54 -19.38 3.86
N ARG A 255 -18.13 -18.72 2.86
CA ARG A 255 -19.18 -17.72 3.07
C ARG A 255 -20.48 -18.37 3.54
N ARG A 256 -20.86 -19.52 2.96
CA ARG A 256 -22.06 -20.27 3.36
C ARG A 256 -21.94 -20.81 4.78
N GLU A 257 -20.79 -21.41 5.11
CA GLU A 257 -20.49 -21.88 6.47
C GLU A 257 -20.64 -20.77 7.51
N ARG A 258 -20.10 -19.57 7.23
CA ARG A 258 -20.26 -18.41 8.13
C ARG A 258 -21.70 -17.94 8.26
N GLN A 259 -22.51 -18.05 7.21
CA GLN A 259 -23.92 -17.69 7.28
C GLN A 259 -24.69 -18.69 8.13
N LEU A 260 -24.44 -19.98 7.94
CA LEU A 260 -25.04 -21.06 8.73
C LEU A 260 -24.65 -20.96 10.22
N ALA A 261 -23.37 -20.71 10.50
CA ALA A 261 -22.87 -20.56 11.86
C ALA A 261 -23.31 -19.26 12.56
N GLY A 262 -23.76 -18.24 11.81
CA GLY A 262 -24.31 -17.00 12.37
C GLY A 262 -25.83 -17.01 12.50
N SER A 263 -26.50 -18.01 11.94
CA SER A 263 -27.94 -18.26 12.09
C SER A 263 -28.27 -19.29 13.17
N ALA A 264 -27.25 -19.98 13.69
CA ALA A 264 -27.32 -20.81 14.89
C ALA A 264 -26.88 -19.99 16.10
#